data_AF-A0A1V5LF55-F1
#
_entry.id   AF-A0A1V5LF55-F1
#
_cell.length_a   1.000
_cell.length_b   1.000
_cell.length_c   1.000
_cell.angle_alpha   90.00
_cell.angle_beta   90.00
_cell.angle_gamma   90.00
#
_symmetry.space_group_name_H-M   'P 1'
#
loop_
_entity.id
_entity.type
_entity.pdbx_description
1 polymer ?
#
loop_
_entity_poly.entity_id
_entity_poly.type
_entity_poly.pdbx_seq_one_letter_code
_entity_poly.pdbx_strand_id
1 'polypeptide(L)'
;MDFDDPTDDTTGATCTSDGAAYEPRRCVATKADGTPCGAWALTGSAYCYMHAPERAAERAIARARGGYARHGRKIREDPEDAAAELTLEQPADALRIIAAAIRDCGRLELSIARARTLGYLAGMALKAFEITEIAARVESLEKILTQREGNP
;
A
#
# COMPACT_ATOMS: atom_id res chain seq x y z
N MET A 1 45.97 3.96 28.04
CA MET A 1 45.91 4.68 26.76
C MET A 1 44.44 4.89 26.50
N ASP A 2 43.95 6.01 26.99
CA ASP A 2 42.55 6.41 26.91
C ASP A 2 42.21 6.72 25.46
N PHE A 3 41.10 6.13 24.99
CA PHE A 3 40.55 6.35 23.67
C PHE A 3 39.52 7.47 23.80
N ASP A 4 39.98 8.73 23.67
CA ASP A 4 39.10 9.89 23.50
C ASP A 4 38.52 9.84 22.08
N ASP A 5 37.20 9.73 22.01
CA ASP A 5 36.38 9.82 20.79
C ASP A 5 36.05 11.30 20.53
N PRO A 6 36.67 11.95 19.52
CA PRO A 6 36.43 13.34 19.26
C PRO A 6 35.31 13.46 18.23
N THR A 7 34.12 13.78 18.75
CA THR A 7 33.14 14.67 18.12
C THR A 7 32.69 14.33 16.69
N ASP A 8 31.53 13.67 16.61
CA ASP A 8 30.52 13.88 15.57
C ASP A 8 30.12 15.38 15.53
N ASP A 9 30.92 16.19 14.83
CA ASP A 9 30.53 17.54 14.44
C ASP A 9 30.09 17.49 12.97
N THR A 10 28.89 16.95 12.76
CA THR A 10 28.13 17.07 11.53
C THR A 10 27.78 18.55 11.29
N THR A 11 28.79 19.31 10.86
CA THR A 11 28.65 20.67 10.36
C THR A 11 27.77 20.60 9.12
N GLY A 12 26.48 20.90 9.32
CA GLY A 12 25.44 20.82 8.32
C GLY A 12 25.82 21.58 7.06
N ALA A 13 25.82 20.87 5.93
CA ALA A 13 25.93 21.44 4.61
C ALA A 13 24.89 22.57 4.42
N THR A 14 25.35 23.78 4.11
CA THR A 14 24.50 24.87 3.65
C THR A 14 25.03 25.40 2.32
N CYS A 15 24.52 24.84 1.21
CA CYS A 15 24.49 25.57 -0.05
C CYS A 15 23.22 26.42 -0.07
N THR A 16 23.38 27.74 0.12
CA THR A 16 22.37 28.73 -0.28
C THR A 16 23.06 29.74 -1.18
N SER A 17 22.46 30.05 -2.33
CA SER A 17 23.05 30.83 -3.42
C SER A 17 23.22 32.32 -3.13
N ASP A 18 22.76 32.82 -1.98
CA ASP A 18 22.50 34.26 -1.81
C ASP A 18 23.27 34.92 -0.65
N GLY A 19 24.24 34.24 -0.03
CA GLY A 19 25.24 34.86 0.85
C GLY A 19 24.76 35.46 2.18
N ALA A 20 23.49 35.32 2.56
CA ALA A 20 23.01 35.68 3.89
C ALA A 20 23.26 34.53 4.89
N ALA A 21 24.00 34.78 5.96
CA ALA A 21 24.32 33.79 6.99
C ALA A 21 23.02 33.24 7.63
N TYR A 22 22.74 31.95 7.39
CA TYR A 22 21.64 31.25 8.05
C TYR A 22 22.14 30.67 9.38
N GLU A 23 21.73 31.27 10.49
CA GLU A 23 21.91 30.68 11.81
C GLU A 23 20.73 29.73 12.08
N PRO A 24 20.96 28.41 12.23
CA PRO A 24 19.88 27.47 12.47
C PRO A 24 19.30 27.69 13.88
N ARG A 25 18.01 28.04 13.94
CA ARG A 25 17.29 28.33 15.19
C ARG A 25 16.16 27.34 15.41
N ARG A 26 15.82 27.04 16.67
CA ARG A 26 14.63 26.25 17.02
C ARG A 26 13.35 27.06 16.79
N CYS A 27 12.25 26.36 16.53
CA CYS A 27 10.93 26.98 16.46
C CYS A 27 10.50 27.55 17.83
N VAL A 28 10.00 28.78 17.83
CA VAL A 28 9.58 29.49 19.06
C VAL A 28 8.19 29.06 19.57
N ALA A 29 7.43 28.30 18.78
CA ALA A 29 6.05 27.95 19.14
C ALA A 29 5.98 26.92 20.29
N THR A 30 4.92 27.04 21.09
CA THR A 30 4.50 26.04 22.08
C THR A 30 3.47 25.11 21.47
N LYS A 31 3.65 23.81 21.66
CA LYS A 31 2.69 22.79 21.22
C LYS A 31 1.42 22.84 22.06
N ALA A 32 0.38 22.15 21.62
CA ALA A 32 -0.88 22.03 22.35
C ALA A 32 -0.75 21.40 23.75
N ASP A 33 0.29 20.60 23.97
CA ASP A 33 0.61 19.97 25.26
C ASP A 33 1.39 20.89 26.23
N GLY A 34 1.64 22.15 25.85
CA GLY A 34 2.39 23.13 26.65
C GLY A 34 3.91 23.02 26.53
N THR A 35 4.44 22.03 25.81
CA THR A 35 5.90 21.88 25.62
C THR A 35 6.42 22.71 24.45
N PRO A 36 7.69 23.17 24.47
CA PRO A 36 8.28 23.89 23.34
C PRO A 36 8.43 22.99 22.10
N CYS A 37 8.30 23.58 20.92
CA CYS A 37 8.52 22.87 19.66
C CYS A 37 10.01 22.54 19.46
N GLY A 38 10.36 21.26 19.39
CA GLY A 38 11.73 20.80 19.15
C GLY A 38 12.21 20.88 17.69
N ALA A 39 11.34 21.30 16.75
CA ALA A 39 11.68 21.37 15.33
C ALA A 39 12.56 22.59 14.99
N TRP A 40 13.33 22.50 13.92
CA TRP A 40 14.07 23.63 13.37
C TRP A 40 13.14 24.64 12.70
N ALA A 41 13.42 25.93 12.89
CA ALA A 41 12.74 27.01 12.19
C ALA A 41 13.11 27.02 10.71
N LEU A 42 12.22 27.56 9.87
CA LEU A 42 12.52 27.80 8.46
C LEU A 42 13.52 28.95 8.32
N THR A 43 14.30 28.95 7.23
CA THR A 43 15.17 30.06 6.87
C THR A 43 14.39 31.37 6.82
N GLY A 44 14.85 32.38 7.57
CA GLY A 44 14.19 33.69 7.67
C GLY A 44 12.94 33.73 8.55
N SER A 45 12.54 32.61 9.20
CA SER A 45 11.37 32.54 10.08
C SER A 45 11.76 32.27 11.54
N ALA A 46 10.84 32.54 12.46
CA ALA A 46 10.92 32.09 13.86
C ALA A 46 10.21 30.74 14.08
N TYR A 47 9.51 30.23 13.05
CA TYR A 47 8.65 29.06 13.15
C TYR A 47 9.10 27.93 12.21
N CYS A 48 8.82 26.69 12.61
CA CYS A 48 8.96 25.54 11.71
C CYS A 48 7.80 25.50 10.71
N TYR A 49 7.90 24.63 9.70
CA TYR A 49 6.85 24.45 8.69
C TYR A 49 5.44 24.27 9.28
N MET A 50 5.31 23.59 10.43
CA MET A 50 4.02 23.30 11.06
C MET A 50 3.40 24.48 11.79
N HIS A 51 4.22 25.37 12.34
CA HIS A 51 3.79 26.52 13.14
C HIS A 51 3.90 27.87 12.42
N ALA A 52 4.52 27.91 11.24
CA ALA A 52 4.57 29.07 10.36
C ALA A 52 3.15 29.53 9.96
N PRO A 53 2.67 30.71 10.41
CA PRO A 53 1.34 31.21 10.03
C PRO A 53 1.24 31.46 8.51
N GLU A 54 2.31 31.94 7.89
CA GLU A 54 2.41 32.22 6.45
C GLU A 54 2.21 30.98 5.57
N ARG A 55 2.48 29.78 6.12
CA ARG A 55 2.29 28.50 5.43
C ARG A 55 1.00 27.78 5.79
N ALA A 56 0.11 28.38 6.57
CA ALA A 56 -1.13 27.73 7.01
C ALA A 56 -2.01 27.29 5.83
N ALA A 57 -2.15 28.15 4.81
CA ALA A 57 -2.91 27.84 3.60
C ALA A 57 -2.27 26.69 2.79
N GLU A 58 -0.95 26.71 2.63
CA GLU A 58 -0.18 25.65 1.96
C GLU A 58 -0.41 24.29 2.64
N ARG A 59 -0.30 24.26 3.98
CA ARG A 59 -0.56 23.05 4.78
C ARG A 59 -2.00 22.55 4.64
N ALA A 60 -2.98 23.44 4.59
CA ALA A 60 -4.38 23.07 4.39
C ALA A 60 -4.59 22.40 3.02
N ILE A 61 -4.00 22.96 1.96
CA ILE A 61 -4.04 22.38 0.61
C ILE A 61 -3.35 21.01 0.57
N ALA A 62 -2.17 20.88 1.20
CA ALA A 62 -1.44 19.61 1.26
C ALA A 62 -2.24 18.52 1.99
N ARG A 63 -2.88 18.85 3.12
CA ARG A 63 -3.77 17.92 3.85
C ARG A 63 -4.98 17.54 3.03
N ALA A 64 -5.62 18.49 2.35
CA ALA A 64 -6.75 18.22 1.47
C ALA A 64 -6.34 17.28 0.33
N ARG A 65 -5.20 17.52 -0.33
CA ARG A 65 -4.64 16.63 -1.36
C ARG A 65 -4.39 15.21 -0.82
N GLY A 66 -3.81 15.10 0.38
CA GLY A 66 -3.64 13.81 1.06
C GLY A 66 -4.97 13.11 1.37
N GLY A 67 -6.01 13.87 1.73
CA GLY A 67 -7.38 13.38 1.91
C GLY A 67 -8.00 12.90 0.60
N TYR A 68 -7.89 13.66 -0.49
CA TYR A 68 -8.39 13.28 -1.82
C TYR A 68 -7.71 12.01 -2.35
N ALA A 69 -6.39 11.88 -2.16
CA ALA A 69 -5.67 10.65 -2.51
C ALA A 69 -6.19 9.41 -1.73
N ARG A 70 -6.70 9.60 -0.51
CA ARG A 70 -7.36 8.53 0.27
C ARG A 70 -8.79 8.29 -0.20
N HIS A 71 -9.54 9.33 -0.57
CA HIS A 71 -10.90 9.24 -1.10
C HIS A 71 -10.97 8.63 -2.50
N GLY A 72 -9.90 8.66 -3.29
CA GLY A 72 -9.79 7.92 -4.56
C GLY A 72 -9.77 6.39 -4.39
N ARG A 73 -9.60 5.89 -3.15
CA ARG A 73 -9.80 4.49 -2.79
C ARG A 73 -11.26 4.20 -2.47
N LYS A 74 -12.19 4.66 -3.32
CA LYS A 74 -13.53 4.08 -3.31
C LYS A 74 -13.40 2.66 -3.87
N ILE A 75 -14.05 1.70 -3.22
CA ILE A 75 -14.42 0.46 -3.91
C ILE A 75 -15.20 0.95 -5.12
N ARG A 76 -14.65 0.76 -6.31
CA ARG A 76 -15.26 1.20 -7.56
C ARG A 76 -16.52 0.35 -7.70
N GLU A 77 -17.67 0.89 -7.33
CA GLU A 77 -18.95 0.45 -7.87
C GLU A 77 -18.98 1.01 -9.29
N ASP A 78 -18.28 0.35 -10.21
CA ASP A 78 -18.48 0.65 -11.61
C ASP A 78 -19.90 0.20 -11.95
N PRO A 79 -20.75 1.03 -12.57
CA PRO A 79 -22.08 0.61 -12.97
C PRO A 79 -22.05 -0.56 -13.99
N GLU A 80 -20.93 -0.70 -14.71
CA GLU A 80 -20.62 -1.85 -15.57
C GLU A 80 -19.96 -3.02 -14.80
N ASP A 81 -19.34 -2.77 -13.64
CA ASP A 81 -18.97 -3.76 -12.62
C ASP A 81 -20.14 -4.01 -11.66
N ALA A 82 -21.33 -4.17 -12.22
CA ALA A 82 -22.25 -5.17 -11.69
C ALA A 82 -21.59 -6.55 -11.90
N ALA A 83 -20.44 -6.77 -11.25
CA ALA A 83 -19.81 -8.06 -11.15
C ALA A 83 -20.89 -8.94 -10.55
N ALA A 84 -21.47 -9.80 -11.40
CA ALA A 84 -22.44 -10.80 -10.99
C ALA A 84 -22.01 -11.31 -9.63
N GLU A 85 -22.91 -11.21 -8.63
CA GLU A 85 -22.60 -11.42 -7.23
C GLU A 85 -21.58 -12.54 -7.08
N LEU A 86 -20.36 -12.18 -6.67
CA LEU A 86 -19.26 -13.12 -6.60
C LEU A 86 -19.55 -14.08 -5.44
N THR A 87 -20.19 -15.19 -5.75
CA THR A 87 -20.45 -16.28 -4.80
C THR A 87 -19.24 -17.23 -4.75
N LEU A 88 -19.25 -18.14 -3.78
CA LEU A 88 -18.24 -19.20 -3.63
C LEU A 88 -18.95 -20.53 -3.45
N GLU A 89 -19.82 -20.88 -4.41
CA GLU A 89 -20.60 -22.11 -4.34
C GLU A 89 -19.87 -23.28 -5.04
N GLN A 90 -19.07 -22.97 -6.06
CA GLN A 90 -18.31 -23.93 -6.83
C GLN A 90 -16.83 -23.52 -6.99
N PRO A 91 -15.91 -24.47 -7.22
CA PRO A 91 -14.50 -24.16 -7.48
C PRO A 91 -14.27 -23.18 -8.64
N ALA A 92 -15.17 -23.20 -9.63
CA ALA A 92 -15.15 -22.27 -10.77
C ALA A 92 -15.34 -20.81 -10.33
N ASP A 93 -16.11 -20.55 -9.27
CA ASP A 93 -16.33 -19.21 -8.76
C ASP A 93 -15.06 -18.62 -8.14
N ALA A 94 -14.34 -19.44 -7.36
CA ALA A 94 -13.05 -19.07 -6.81
C ALA A 94 -12.04 -18.72 -7.93
N LEU A 95 -12.01 -19.50 -9.02
CA LEU A 95 -11.17 -19.21 -10.18
C LEU A 95 -11.54 -17.88 -10.85
N ARG A 96 -12.84 -17.56 -10.99
CA ARG A 96 -13.29 -16.28 -11.53
C ARG A 96 -12.83 -15.10 -10.68
N ILE A 97 -12.96 -15.20 -9.36
CA ILE A 97 -12.51 -14.17 -8.40
C ILE A 97 -11.00 -13.98 -8.49
N ILE A 98 -10.24 -15.08 -8.46
CA ILE A 98 -8.78 -15.04 -8.54
C ILE A 98 -8.32 -14.43 -9.87
N ALA A 99 -8.95 -14.80 -10.99
CA ALA A 99 -8.62 -14.26 -12.30
C ALA A 99 -8.91 -12.75 -12.40
N ALA A 100 -10.01 -12.27 -11.82
CA ALA A 100 -10.32 -10.85 -11.74
C ALA A 100 -9.27 -10.11 -10.89
N ALA A 101 -8.94 -10.63 -9.71
CA ALA A 101 -7.95 -10.03 -8.82
C ALA A 101 -6.54 -9.97 -9.45
N ILE A 102 -6.12 -11.00 -10.20
CA ILE A 102 -4.87 -10.99 -10.96
C ILE A 102 -4.88 -9.89 -12.03
N ARG A 103 -5.99 -9.76 -12.78
CA ARG A 103 -6.15 -8.75 -13.83
C ARG A 103 -6.06 -7.34 -13.25
N ASP A 104 -6.73 -7.09 -12.14
CA ASP A 104 -6.74 -5.78 -11.47
C ASP A 104 -5.39 -5.44 -10.86
N CYS A 105 -4.74 -6.42 -10.21
CA CYS A 105 -3.38 -6.24 -9.74
C CYS A 105 -2.43 -5.93 -10.91
N GLY A 106 -2.54 -6.66 -12.02
CA GLY A 106 -1.69 -6.49 -13.19
C GLY A 106 -1.76 -5.12 -13.87
N ARG A 107 -2.83 -4.35 -13.66
CA ARG A 107 -3.00 -2.99 -14.21
C ARG A 107 -2.16 -1.92 -13.50
N LEU A 108 -1.54 -2.27 -12.37
CA LEU A 108 -0.86 -1.31 -11.50
C LEU A 108 0.68 -1.48 -11.57
N GLU A 109 1.45 -0.42 -11.31
CA GLU A 109 2.95 -0.41 -11.34
C GLU A 109 3.65 -1.43 -10.43
N LEU A 110 4.34 -2.40 -11.00
CA LEU A 110 4.89 -3.55 -10.28
C LEU A 110 5.74 -3.15 -9.04
N SER A 111 5.37 -3.69 -7.88
CA SER A 111 6.11 -3.56 -6.62
C SER A 111 6.36 -4.95 -6.02
N ILE A 112 7.31 -5.08 -5.07
CA ILE A 112 7.59 -6.35 -4.38
C ILE A 112 6.31 -6.91 -3.73
N ALA A 113 5.53 -6.05 -3.07
CA ALA A 113 4.27 -6.44 -2.45
C ALA A 113 3.30 -7.01 -3.49
N ARG A 114 3.21 -6.38 -4.66
CA ARG A 114 2.33 -6.85 -5.73
C ARG A 114 2.81 -8.15 -6.38
N ALA A 115 4.12 -8.30 -6.61
CA ALA A 115 4.68 -9.54 -7.12
C ALA A 115 4.34 -10.73 -6.20
N ARG A 116 4.43 -10.52 -4.88
CA ARG A 116 4.03 -11.52 -3.87
C ARG A 116 2.53 -11.84 -3.96
N THR A 117 1.67 -10.82 -4.05
CA THR A 117 0.22 -11.02 -4.22
C THR A 117 -0.09 -11.83 -5.47
N LEU A 118 0.49 -11.48 -6.61
CA LEU A 118 0.31 -12.21 -7.87
C LEU A 118 0.76 -13.67 -7.76
N GLY A 119 1.93 -13.93 -7.17
CA GLY A 119 2.43 -15.29 -6.94
C GLY A 119 1.51 -16.10 -6.03
N TYR A 120 0.98 -15.48 -4.97
CA TYR A 120 0.03 -16.14 -4.06
C TYR A 120 -1.29 -16.49 -4.79
N LEU A 121 -1.86 -15.54 -5.53
CA LEU A 121 -3.09 -15.75 -6.29
C LEU A 121 -2.92 -16.82 -7.38
N ALA A 122 -1.80 -16.80 -8.11
CA ALA A 122 -1.48 -17.84 -9.09
C ALA A 122 -1.37 -19.23 -8.43
N GLY A 123 -0.75 -19.32 -7.26
CA GLY A 123 -0.69 -20.57 -6.50
C GLY A 123 -2.07 -21.08 -6.05
N MET A 124 -2.98 -20.19 -5.67
CA MET A 124 -4.36 -20.57 -5.34
C MET A 124 -5.14 -21.04 -6.57
N ALA A 125 -4.95 -20.40 -7.72
CA ALA A 125 -5.57 -20.85 -8.98
C ALA A 125 -5.10 -22.25 -9.37
N LEU A 126 -3.80 -22.54 -9.26
CA LEU A 126 -3.25 -23.87 -9.53
C LEU A 126 -3.91 -24.95 -8.66
N LYS A 127 -4.07 -24.70 -7.35
CA LYS A 127 -4.76 -25.63 -6.46
C LYS A 127 -6.22 -25.87 -6.86
N ALA A 128 -6.93 -24.82 -7.28
CA ALA A 128 -8.31 -24.98 -7.74
C ALA A 128 -8.37 -25.86 -9.01
N PHE A 129 -7.44 -25.68 -9.95
CA PHE A 129 -7.33 -26.56 -11.12
C PHE A 129 -7.08 -28.02 -10.73
N GLU A 130 -6.11 -28.27 -9.85
CA GLU A 130 -5.80 -29.61 -9.34
C GLU A 130 -7.03 -30.29 -8.73
N ILE A 131 -7.79 -29.57 -7.88
CA ILE A 131 -9.01 -30.10 -7.26
C ILE A 131 -10.05 -30.46 -8.32
N THR A 132 -10.27 -29.59 -9.32
CA THR A 132 -11.24 -29.87 -10.38
C THR A 132 -10.85 -31.04 -11.27
N GLU A 133 -9.57 -31.20 -11.58
CA GLU A 133 -9.09 -32.33 -12.37
C GLU A 133 -9.24 -33.65 -11.60
N ILE A 134 -8.87 -33.65 -10.31
CA ILE A 134 -9.03 -34.81 -9.44
C ILE A 134 -10.51 -35.20 -9.34
N ALA A 135 -11.40 -34.24 -9.10
CA ALA A 135 -12.84 -34.50 -9.00
C ALA A 135 -13.39 -35.11 -10.30
N ALA A 136 -13.00 -34.60 -11.47
CA ALA A 136 -13.41 -35.14 -12.77
C ALA A 136 -12.92 -36.59 -12.98
N ARG A 137 -11.68 -36.89 -12.56
CA ARG A 137 -11.13 -38.25 -12.62
C ARG A 137 -11.86 -39.21 -11.69
N VAL A 138 -12.18 -38.77 -10.48
CA VAL A 138 -12.96 -39.57 -9.52
C VAL A 138 -14.36 -39.87 -10.08
N GLU A 139 -15.07 -38.86 -10.59
CA GLU A 139 -16.39 -39.03 -11.19
C GLU A 139 -16.35 -40.02 -12.37
N SER A 140 -15.31 -39.93 -13.22
CA SER A 140 -15.13 -40.89 -14.32
C SER A 140 -14.91 -42.31 -13.81
N LEU A 141 -14.16 -42.50 -12.73
CA LEU A 141 -13.92 -43.81 -12.15
C LEU A 141 -15.19 -44.37 -11.50
N GLU A 142 -15.93 -43.55 -10.76
CA GLU A 142 -17.20 -43.91 -10.14
C GLU A 142 -18.21 -44.39 -11.20
N LYS A 143 -18.33 -43.66 -12.33
CA LYS A 143 -19.19 -44.08 -13.46
C LYS A 143 -18.80 -45.44 -14.02
N ILE A 144 -17.50 -45.71 -14.20
CA ILE A 144 -17.01 -47.01 -14.72
C ILE A 144 -17.33 -48.14 -13.74
N LEU A 145 -17.17 -47.91 -12.43
CA LEU A 145 -17.47 -48.90 -11.41
C LEU A 145 -18.96 -49.22 -11.36
N THR A 146 -19.83 -48.21 -11.37
CA THR A 146 -21.29 -48.41 -11.41
C THR A 146 -21.74 -49.17 -12.66
N GLN A 147 -21.13 -48.90 -13.83
CA GLN A 147 -21.43 -49.65 -15.05
C GLN A 147 -21.03 -51.13 -14.97
N ARG A 148 -19.94 -51.45 -14.26
CA ARG A 148 -19.51 -52.84 -14.04
C ARG A 148 -20.42 -53.56 -13.05
N GLU A 149 -20.87 -52.89 -12.00
CA GLU A 149 -21.79 -53.47 -11.00
C GLU A 149 -23.20 -53.68 -11.58
N GLY A 150 -23.63 -52.83 -12.52
CA GLY A 150 -24.92 -52.93 -13.20
C GLY A 150 -24.95 -53.88 -14.41
N ASN A 151 -23.81 -54.45 -14.81
CA ASN A 151 -23.70 -55.41 -15.91
C ASN A 151 -23.35 -56.80 -15.33
N PRO A 152 -24.33 -57.72 -15.15
CA PRO A 152 -24.12 -59.03 -14.52
C PRO A 152 -23.16 -59.92 -15.31
#